data_AF-A0A7S0L6N0-F1
#
_entry.id   AF-A0A7S0L6N0-F1
#
_cell.length_a   1.000
_cell.length_b   1.000
_cell.length_c   1.000
_cell.angle_alpha   90.00
_cell.angle_beta   90.00
_cell.angle_gamma   90.00
#
_symmetry.space_group_name_H-M   'P 1'
#
loop_
_entity.id
_entity.type
_entity.pdbx_description
1 polymer ?
#
loop_
_entity_poly.entity_id
_entity_poly.type
_entity_poly.pdbx_seq_one_letter_code
_entity_poly.pdbx_strand_id
1 'polypeptide(L)'
;APFDLLSRLPRSKGSSVADKWEKSLSATKWGDRKEAAELIIFLASPHEVLAKGDYSSVAKGLQKLFADSNVNVAASAIRAIAAIAAPLGRRFGKDANTLAPALLGKATDKSRVIVEAVRDCLSVFCTKGCLLLAEVLAASDTAVASSNNPLQRTTVARWLQN
;
A
#
# COMPACT_ATOMS: atom_id res chain seq x y z
N ALA A 1 15.19 13.19 14.50
CA ALA A 1 15.82 12.10 13.72
C ALA A 1 14.73 11.36 12.95
N PRO A 2 15.01 10.82 11.75
CA PRO A 2 14.04 10.00 11.02
C PRO A 2 13.55 8.84 11.87
N PHE A 3 12.26 8.54 11.84
CA PHE A 3 11.70 7.44 12.62
C PHE A 3 12.00 6.09 11.95
N ASP A 4 12.65 5.19 12.68
CA ASP A 4 12.95 3.84 12.20
C ASP A 4 11.77 2.90 12.45
N LEU A 5 10.80 2.94 11.53
CA LEU A 5 9.61 2.08 11.59
C LEU A 5 9.97 0.59 11.57
N LEU A 6 10.95 0.19 10.76
CA LEU A 6 11.32 -1.21 10.59
C LEU A 6 11.84 -1.80 11.91
N SER A 7 12.60 -1.02 12.68
CA SER A 7 13.05 -1.43 14.02
C SER A 7 11.90 -1.68 15.02
N ARG A 8 10.73 -1.06 14.81
CA ARG A 8 9.58 -1.15 15.72
C ARG A 8 8.63 -2.28 15.42
N LEU A 9 8.78 -2.96 14.28
CA LEU A 9 7.90 -4.08 13.95
C LEU A 9 8.11 -5.28 14.88
N PRO A 10 7.03 -5.95 15.32
CA PRO A 10 7.10 -7.15 16.13
C PRO A 10 7.98 -8.25 15.54
N ARG A 11 8.88 -8.80 16.37
CA ARG A 11 9.77 -9.92 16.03
C ARG A 11 9.60 -11.07 17.03
N SER A 12 9.88 -12.29 16.62
CA SER A 12 10.07 -13.41 17.55
C SER A 12 11.38 -13.23 18.33
N LYS A 13 11.47 -13.81 19.53
CA LYS A 13 12.68 -13.73 20.36
C LYS A 13 13.88 -14.31 19.58
N GLY A 14 14.93 -13.50 19.41
CA GLY A 14 16.14 -13.88 18.66
C GLY A 14 16.05 -13.71 17.14
N SER A 15 14.91 -13.28 16.60
CA SER A 15 14.76 -12.99 15.16
C SER A 15 15.33 -11.61 14.81
N SER A 16 16.09 -11.52 13.72
CA SER A 16 16.59 -10.27 13.17
C SER A 16 15.57 -9.54 12.27
N VAL A 17 14.50 -10.23 11.87
CA VAL A 17 13.46 -9.74 10.95
C VAL A 17 12.09 -9.67 11.63
N ALA A 18 11.16 -8.95 11.02
CA ALA A 18 9.79 -8.76 11.53
C ALA A 18 8.88 -10.00 11.34
N ASP A 19 9.40 -11.20 11.58
CA ASP A 19 8.71 -12.48 11.28
C ASP A 19 7.37 -12.61 12.00
N LYS A 20 7.26 -12.07 13.22
CA LYS A 20 6.02 -12.09 13.99
C LYS A 20 4.95 -11.23 13.33
N TRP A 21 5.31 -10.02 12.87
CA TRP A 21 4.39 -9.16 12.13
C TRP A 21 3.99 -9.79 10.78
N GLU A 22 4.95 -10.34 10.03
CA GLU A 22 4.68 -10.99 8.75
C GLU A 22 3.70 -12.17 8.90
N LYS A 23 3.87 -13.00 9.94
CA LYS A 23 2.92 -14.09 10.25
C LYS A 23 1.51 -13.58 10.53
N SER A 24 1.38 -12.45 11.25
CA SER A 24 0.08 -11.85 11.56
C SER A 24 -0.70 -11.43 10.30
N LEU A 25 -0.03 -11.09 9.20
CA LEU A 25 -0.69 -10.80 7.91
C LEU A 25 -1.36 -12.03 7.28
N SER A 26 -1.02 -13.24 7.73
CA SER A 26 -1.62 -14.50 7.26
C SER A 26 -2.44 -15.22 8.35
N ALA A 27 -2.75 -14.53 9.46
CA ALA A 27 -3.50 -15.11 10.56
C ALA A 27 -4.91 -15.53 10.12
N THR A 28 -5.41 -16.64 10.66
CA THR A 28 -6.76 -17.16 10.39
C THR A 28 -7.83 -16.13 10.80
N LYS A 29 -7.66 -15.50 11.96
CA LYS A 29 -8.56 -14.45 12.45
C LYS A 29 -8.30 -13.15 11.67
N TRP A 30 -9.30 -12.70 10.92
CA TRP A 30 -9.20 -11.48 10.11
C TRP A 30 -8.87 -10.24 10.94
N GLY A 31 -9.30 -10.20 12.21
CA GLY A 31 -8.99 -9.12 13.14
C GLY A 31 -7.48 -8.95 13.34
N ASP A 32 -6.75 -10.05 13.45
CA ASP A 32 -5.30 -10.02 13.67
C ASP A 32 -4.57 -9.53 12.40
N ARG A 33 -5.08 -9.86 11.21
CA ARG A 33 -4.57 -9.32 9.93
C ARG A 33 -4.82 -7.82 9.82
N LYS A 34 -6.01 -7.37 10.23
CA LYS A 34 -6.36 -5.94 10.29
C LYS A 34 -5.46 -5.18 11.24
N GLU A 35 -5.29 -5.69 12.47
CA GLU A 35 -4.41 -5.10 13.49
C GLU A 35 -2.96 -5.00 13.01
N ALA A 36 -2.46 -6.01 12.27
CA ALA A 36 -1.12 -5.95 11.68
C ALA A 36 -0.96 -4.83 10.64
N ALA A 37 -1.99 -4.57 9.82
CA ALA A 37 -2.01 -3.43 8.89
C ALA A 37 -2.16 -2.09 9.63
N GLU A 38 -3.06 -2.02 10.63
CA GLU A 38 -3.30 -0.83 11.44
C GLU A 38 -2.08 -0.44 12.28
N LEU A 39 -1.26 -1.41 12.71
CA LEU A 39 0.02 -1.15 13.37
C LEU A 39 0.97 -0.32 12.47
N ILE A 40 1.03 -0.61 11.17
CA ILE A 40 1.84 0.18 10.24
C ILE A 40 1.34 1.62 10.17
N ILE A 41 0.02 1.80 10.08
CA ILE A 41 -0.60 3.13 10.07
C ILE A 41 -0.25 3.88 11.36
N PHE A 42 -0.44 3.24 12.51
CA PHE A 42 -0.16 3.82 13.82
C PHE A 42 1.30 4.24 13.97
N LEU A 43 2.24 3.39 13.51
CA LEU A 43 3.67 3.67 13.60
C LEU A 43 4.14 4.72 12.58
N ALA A 44 3.55 4.79 11.38
CA ALA A 44 4.03 5.68 10.31
C ALA A 44 3.40 7.08 10.36
N SER A 45 2.09 7.16 10.59
CA SER A 45 1.30 8.40 10.43
C SER A 45 1.78 9.60 11.26
N PRO A 46 2.30 9.42 12.51
CA PRO A 46 2.78 10.55 13.31
C PRO A 46 4.08 11.20 12.80
N HIS A 47 4.75 10.61 11.81
CA HIS A 47 6.10 11.02 11.43
C HIS A 47 6.16 11.54 9.99
N GLU A 48 6.73 12.74 9.83
CA GLU A 48 6.92 13.35 8.51
C GLU A 48 8.05 12.68 7.70
N VAL A 49 9.01 12.03 8.37
CA VAL A 49 10.17 11.39 7.74
C VAL A 49 10.47 10.06 8.40
N LEU A 50 10.46 8.99 7.58
CA LEU A 50 10.94 7.67 7.98
C LEU A 50 12.41 7.47 7.63
N ALA A 51 13.10 6.68 8.45
CA ALA A 51 14.48 6.28 8.23
C ALA A 51 14.64 5.55 6.88
N LYS A 52 15.85 5.60 6.33
CA LYS A 52 16.18 4.84 5.12
C LYS A 52 16.22 3.35 5.50
N GLY A 53 15.61 2.51 4.66
CA GLY A 53 15.57 1.07 4.86
C GLY A 53 14.91 0.38 3.67
N ASP A 54 14.94 -0.95 3.67
CA ASP A 54 14.23 -1.76 2.69
C ASP A 54 12.79 -2.01 3.18
N TYR A 55 11.83 -1.33 2.53
CA TYR A 55 10.40 -1.47 2.82
C TYR A 55 9.71 -2.47 1.89
N SER A 56 10.43 -3.12 0.96
CA SER A 56 9.83 -4.00 -0.04
C SER A 56 9.15 -5.22 0.59
N SER A 57 9.65 -5.77 1.70
CA SER A 57 8.99 -6.87 2.41
C SER A 57 7.65 -6.42 3.01
N VAL A 58 7.62 -5.23 3.63
CA VAL A 58 6.41 -4.62 4.19
C VAL A 58 5.39 -4.35 3.08
N ALA A 59 5.82 -3.73 1.99
CA ALA A 59 4.99 -3.43 0.83
C ALA A 59 4.36 -4.71 0.23
N LYS A 60 5.18 -5.76 0.01
CA LYS A 60 4.70 -7.06 -0.49
C LYS A 60 3.74 -7.75 0.48
N GLY A 61 4.02 -7.70 1.78
CA GLY A 61 3.16 -8.25 2.80
C GLY A 61 1.76 -7.62 2.78
N LEU A 62 1.71 -6.29 2.77
CA LEU A 62 0.46 -5.53 2.70
C LEU A 62 -0.27 -5.71 1.36
N GLN A 63 0.45 -5.81 0.24
CA GLN A 63 -0.15 -6.06 -1.07
C GLN A 63 -0.99 -7.34 -1.11
N LYS A 64 -0.54 -8.41 -0.43
CA LYS A 64 -1.29 -9.68 -0.35
C LYS A 64 -2.68 -9.49 0.26
N LEU A 65 -2.82 -8.55 1.20
CA LEU A 65 -4.10 -8.24 1.85
C LEU A 65 -5.06 -7.46 0.95
N PHE A 66 -4.65 -6.96 -0.22
CA PHE A 66 -5.57 -6.24 -1.12
C PHE A 66 -6.70 -7.13 -1.65
N ALA A 67 -6.44 -8.44 -1.73
CA ALA A 67 -7.39 -9.48 -2.13
C ALA A 67 -8.03 -10.20 -0.94
N ASP A 68 -7.90 -9.67 0.27
CA ASP A 68 -8.51 -10.26 1.47
C ASP A 68 -10.04 -10.35 1.35
N SER A 69 -10.62 -11.44 1.82
CA SER A 69 -12.08 -11.64 1.80
C SER A 69 -12.83 -10.64 2.69
N ASN A 70 -12.16 -10.06 3.68
CA ASN A 70 -12.70 -9.00 4.51
C ASN A 70 -12.26 -7.63 3.98
N VAL A 71 -13.23 -6.85 3.48
CA VAL A 71 -12.99 -5.51 2.92
C VAL A 71 -12.32 -4.54 3.89
N ASN A 72 -12.52 -4.68 5.20
CA ASN A 72 -11.88 -3.81 6.19
C ASN A 72 -10.38 -4.13 6.35
N VAL A 73 -9.98 -5.39 6.18
CA VAL A 73 -8.57 -5.79 6.17
C VAL A 73 -7.90 -5.22 4.92
N ALA A 74 -8.50 -5.42 3.75
CA ALA A 74 -7.99 -4.90 2.49
C ALA A 74 -7.87 -3.36 2.51
N ALA A 75 -8.89 -2.66 2.99
CA ALA A 75 -8.85 -1.20 3.13
C ALA A 75 -7.73 -0.74 4.08
N SER A 76 -7.55 -1.43 5.22
CA SER A 76 -6.49 -1.10 6.18
C SER A 76 -5.11 -1.31 5.58
N ALA A 77 -4.92 -2.36 4.79
CA ALA A 77 -3.65 -2.62 4.11
C ALA A 77 -3.31 -1.53 3.07
N ILE A 78 -4.31 -1.08 2.30
CA ILE A 78 -4.12 0.01 1.32
C ILE A 78 -3.77 1.32 2.03
N ARG A 79 -4.44 1.63 3.16
CA ARG A 79 -4.13 2.80 3.99
C ARG A 79 -2.74 2.70 4.62
N ALA A 80 -2.30 1.51 5.01
CA ALA A 80 -0.94 1.27 5.52
C ALA A 80 0.13 1.56 4.46
N ILE A 81 -0.10 1.20 3.20
CA ILE A 81 0.78 1.58 2.09
C ILE A 81 0.85 3.09 1.94
N ALA A 82 -0.29 3.78 1.97
CA ALA A 82 -0.31 5.25 1.89
C ALA A 82 0.47 5.89 3.06
N ALA A 83 0.31 5.35 4.27
CA ALA A 83 0.97 5.85 5.48
C ALA A 83 2.50 5.74 5.44
N ILE A 84 3.07 4.70 4.83
CA ILE A 84 4.53 4.58 4.63
C ILE A 84 5.03 5.35 3.41
N ALA A 85 4.22 5.43 2.35
CA ALA A 85 4.58 6.14 1.13
C ALA A 85 4.69 7.65 1.38
N ALA A 86 3.82 8.21 2.21
CA ALA A 86 3.78 9.64 2.49
C ALA A 86 5.11 10.24 3.01
N PRO A 87 5.74 9.67 4.06
CA PRO A 87 7.03 10.16 4.59
C PRO A 87 8.26 9.65 3.83
N LEU A 88 8.13 8.63 2.98
CA LEU A 88 9.23 8.12 2.14
C LEU A 88 9.32 8.85 0.79
N GLY A 89 8.19 9.26 0.22
CA GLY A 89 8.09 9.92 -1.08
C GLY A 89 8.81 9.11 -2.18
N ARG A 90 9.71 9.77 -2.92
CA ARG A 90 10.51 9.16 -4.00
C ARG A 90 11.29 7.91 -3.58
N ARG A 91 11.67 7.76 -2.31
CA ARG A 91 12.37 6.56 -1.83
C ARG A 91 11.49 5.31 -1.88
N PHE A 92 10.17 5.48 -1.88
CA PHE A 92 9.19 4.42 -2.03
C PHE A 92 8.84 4.11 -3.50
N GLY A 93 9.46 4.79 -4.47
CA GLY A 93 9.01 4.75 -5.87
C GLY A 93 9.04 3.36 -6.53
N LYS A 94 10.02 2.52 -6.20
CA LYS A 94 10.09 1.14 -6.71
C LYS A 94 8.87 0.31 -6.29
N ASP A 95 8.52 0.38 -5.01
CA ASP A 95 7.39 -0.35 -4.45
C ASP A 95 6.07 0.29 -4.93
N ALA A 96 5.98 1.62 -4.94
CA ALA A 96 4.82 2.33 -5.49
C ALA A 96 4.53 1.94 -6.94
N ASN A 97 5.55 1.84 -7.80
CA ASN A 97 5.40 1.47 -9.20
C ASN A 97 4.88 0.03 -9.36
N THR A 98 5.29 -0.86 -8.46
CA THR A 98 4.83 -2.26 -8.44
C THR A 98 3.38 -2.36 -7.92
N LEU A 99 2.99 -1.50 -6.99
CA LEU A 99 1.68 -1.51 -6.34
C LEU A 99 0.59 -0.79 -7.14
N ALA A 100 0.95 0.23 -7.91
CA ALA A 100 0.01 1.09 -8.61
C ALA A 100 -0.97 0.32 -9.54
N PRO A 101 -0.53 -0.65 -10.38
CA PRO A 101 -1.46 -1.42 -11.19
C PRO A 101 -2.48 -2.22 -10.36
N ALA A 102 -2.04 -2.81 -9.23
CA ALA A 102 -2.92 -3.55 -8.33
C ALA A 102 -3.93 -2.63 -7.65
N LEU A 103 -3.51 -1.43 -7.24
CA LEU A 103 -4.40 -0.40 -6.69
C LEU A 103 -5.44 0.06 -7.72
N LEU A 104 -5.03 0.32 -8.97
CA LEU A 104 -5.94 0.70 -10.05
C LEU A 104 -6.97 -0.40 -10.37
N GLY A 105 -6.58 -1.67 -10.29
CA GLY A 105 -7.53 -2.79 -10.34
C GLY A 105 -8.52 -2.78 -9.18
N LYS A 106 -8.06 -2.48 -7.95
CA LYS A 106 -8.93 -2.35 -6.77
C LYS A 106 -9.81 -1.10 -6.80
N ALA A 107 -9.50 -0.09 -7.60
CA ALA A 107 -10.32 1.12 -7.74
C ALA A 107 -11.70 0.85 -8.34
N THR A 108 -11.93 -0.33 -8.95
CA THR A 108 -13.24 -0.74 -9.49
C THR A 108 -14.07 -1.58 -8.51
N ASP A 109 -13.66 -1.68 -7.25
CA ASP A 109 -14.42 -2.40 -6.21
C ASP A 109 -15.78 -1.72 -5.95
N LYS A 110 -16.79 -2.49 -5.56
CA LYS A 110 -18.12 -1.94 -5.21
C LYS A 110 -18.12 -1.32 -3.81
N SER A 111 -17.20 -1.75 -2.95
CA SER A 111 -17.08 -1.24 -1.59
C SER A 111 -16.49 0.17 -1.60
N ARG A 112 -17.30 1.14 -1.18
CA ARG A 112 -16.88 2.54 -1.02
C ARG A 112 -15.62 2.67 -0.17
N VAL A 113 -15.49 1.86 0.89
CA VAL A 113 -14.34 1.88 1.80
C VAL A 113 -13.04 1.52 1.08
N ILE A 114 -13.09 0.58 0.12
CA ILE A 114 -11.94 0.20 -0.71
C ILE A 114 -11.61 1.32 -1.70
N VAL A 115 -12.62 1.80 -2.43
CA VAL A 115 -12.43 2.83 -3.46
C VAL A 115 -11.85 4.12 -2.87
N GLU A 116 -12.33 4.56 -1.71
CA GLU A 116 -11.78 5.71 -0.99
C GLU A 116 -10.32 5.46 -0.57
N ALA A 117 -10.01 4.30 0.03
CA ALA A 117 -8.65 3.96 0.43
C ALA A 117 -7.68 3.94 -0.76
N VAL A 118 -8.10 3.38 -1.91
CA VAL A 118 -7.31 3.35 -3.14
C VAL A 118 -7.05 4.76 -3.66
N ARG A 119 -8.11 5.58 -3.77
CA ARG A 119 -8.01 6.96 -4.26
C ARG A 119 -7.01 7.75 -3.42
N ASP A 120 -7.13 7.66 -2.10
CA ASP A 120 -6.28 8.40 -1.18
C ASP A 120 -4.82 7.91 -1.26
N CYS A 121 -4.60 6.61 -1.43
CA CYS A 121 -3.27 6.03 -1.62
C CYS A 121 -2.60 6.47 -2.93
N LEU A 122 -3.33 6.43 -4.05
CA LEU A 122 -2.84 6.92 -5.34
C LEU A 122 -2.56 8.43 -5.31
N SER A 123 -3.40 9.21 -4.62
CA SER A 123 -3.15 10.64 -4.38
C SER A 123 -1.85 10.88 -3.62
N VAL A 124 -1.55 10.07 -2.59
CA VAL A 124 -0.26 10.12 -1.89
C VAL A 124 0.89 9.81 -2.85
N PHE A 125 0.76 8.81 -3.72
CA PHE A 125 1.82 8.46 -4.67
C PHE A 125 2.17 9.63 -5.61
N CYS A 126 1.16 10.36 -6.08
CA CYS A 126 1.36 11.53 -6.93
C CYS A 126 1.91 12.73 -6.14
N THR A 127 1.24 13.10 -5.04
CA THR A 127 1.53 14.35 -4.29
C THR A 127 2.85 14.30 -3.52
N LYS A 128 3.33 13.10 -3.13
CA LYS A 128 4.60 12.92 -2.42
C LYS A 128 5.75 12.52 -3.34
N GLY A 129 5.51 12.51 -4.65
CA GLY A 129 6.52 12.21 -5.67
C GLY A 129 7.04 10.77 -5.57
N CYS A 130 6.19 9.83 -5.13
CA CYS A 130 6.55 8.41 -5.15
C CYS A 130 6.69 7.93 -6.60
N LEU A 131 5.80 8.41 -7.49
CA LEU A 131 5.84 8.12 -8.92
C LEU A 131 6.13 9.38 -9.73
N LEU A 132 6.92 9.23 -10.78
CA LEU A 132 7.07 10.21 -11.85
C LEU A 132 5.97 10.01 -12.89
N LEU A 133 5.75 11.03 -13.73
CA LEU A 133 4.75 10.98 -14.81
C LEU A 133 4.92 9.74 -15.71
N ALA A 134 6.15 9.40 -16.10
CA ALA A 134 6.41 8.21 -16.92
C ALA A 134 6.02 6.90 -16.21
N GLU A 135 6.24 6.81 -14.90
CA GLU A 135 5.88 5.63 -14.09
C GLU A 135 4.35 5.55 -13.90
N VAL A 136 3.68 6.69 -13.74
CA VAL A 136 2.20 6.79 -13.72
C VAL A 136 1.59 6.29 -15.02
N LEU A 137 2.14 6.68 -16.17
CA LEU A 137 1.69 6.22 -17.49
C LEU A 137 1.92 4.71 -17.66
N ALA A 138 3.13 4.22 -17.34
CA ALA A 138 3.44 2.79 -17.43
C ALA A 138 2.55 1.93 -16.51
N ALA A 139 2.26 2.41 -15.29
CA ALA A 139 1.34 1.74 -14.38
C ALA A 139 -0.10 1.72 -14.92
N SER A 140 -0.53 2.80 -15.57
CA SER A 140 -1.83 2.91 -16.23
C SER A 140 -1.97 1.90 -17.38
N ASP A 141 -0.96 1.82 -18.25
CA ASP A 141 -0.93 0.86 -19.36
C ASP A 141 -0.95 -0.58 -18.84
N THR A 142 -0.16 -0.87 -17.80
CA THR A 142 -0.13 -2.19 -17.16
C THR A 142 -1.49 -2.54 -16.56
N ALA A 143 -2.14 -1.60 -15.87
CA ALA A 143 -3.46 -1.81 -15.30
C ALA A 143 -4.50 -2.09 -16.39
N VAL A 144 -4.51 -1.32 -17.48
CA VAL A 144 -5.43 -1.51 -18.61
C VAL A 144 -5.17 -2.84 -19.33
N ALA A 145 -3.91 -3.23 -19.51
CA ALA A 145 -3.55 -4.49 -20.15
C ALA A 145 -3.92 -5.72 -19.30
N SER A 146 -3.92 -5.58 -17.97
CA SER A 146 -4.21 -6.67 -17.05
C SER A 146 -5.68 -7.09 -16.99
N SER A 147 -6.60 -6.31 -17.58
CA SER A 147 -8.03 -6.51 -17.41
C SER A 147 -8.85 -5.98 -18.58
N ASN A 148 -9.84 -6.76 -19.02
CA ASN A 148 -10.80 -6.34 -20.04
C ASN A 148 -11.97 -5.53 -19.48
N ASN A 149 -11.98 -5.22 -18.17
CA ASN A 149 -13.06 -4.48 -17.51
C ASN A 149 -13.14 -3.02 -18.01
N PRO A 150 -14.24 -2.59 -18.66
CA PRO A 150 -14.39 -1.22 -19.12
C PRO A 150 -14.32 -0.19 -17.98
N LEU A 151 -14.83 -0.52 -16.79
CA LEU A 151 -14.77 0.37 -15.63
C LEU A 151 -13.33 0.64 -15.18
N GLN A 152 -12.44 -0.33 -15.35
CA GLN A 152 -11.03 -0.15 -15.02
C GLN A 152 -10.38 0.85 -15.97
N ARG A 153 -10.68 0.76 -17.28
CA ARG A 153 -10.21 1.74 -18.27
C ARG A 153 -10.69 3.15 -17.96
N THR A 154 -11.97 3.32 -17.65
CA THR A 154 -12.53 4.63 -17.27
C THR A 154 -11.91 5.16 -15.98
N THR A 155 -11.65 4.29 -15.00
CA THR A 155 -11.07 4.68 -13.70
C THR A 155 -9.61 5.10 -13.87
N VAL A 156 -8.82 4.36 -14.63
CA VAL A 156 -7.44 4.71 -14.99
C VAL A 156 -7.40 6.04 -15.75
N ALA A 157 -8.28 6.22 -16.75
CA ALA A 157 -8.36 7.47 -17.49
C ALA A 157 -8.66 8.67 -16.59
N ARG A 158 -9.56 8.51 -15.61
CA ARG A 158 -9.86 9.55 -14.62
C ARG A 158 -8.67 9.85 -13.72
N TRP A 159 -7.89 8.84 -13.35
CA TRP A 159 -6.68 9.04 -12.54
C TRP A 159 -5.63 9.90 -13.27
N LEU A 160 -5.48 9.73 -14.59
CA LEU A 160 -4.55 10.51 -15.41
C LEU A 160 -4.96 11.98 -15.63
N GLN A 161 -6.23 12.33 -15.35
CA GLN A 161 -6.78 13.67 -15.56
C GLN A 161 -6.69 14.58 -14.32
N ASN A 162 -6.26 14.06 -13.17
CA ASN A 162 -6.13 14.78 -11.90
C ASN A 162 -4.67 14.84 -11.44
#